data_AF-A0A5N6MRM8-F1
#
_entry.id   AF-A0A5N6MRM8-F1
#
_cell.length_a   1.000
_cell.length_b   1.000
_cell.length_c   1.000
_cell.angle_alpha   90.00
_cell.angle_beta   90.00
_cell.angle_gamma   90.00
#
_symmetry.space_group_name_H-M   'P 1'
#
loop_
_entity.id
_entity.type
_entity.pdbx_description
1 polymer ?
#
loop_
_entity_poly.entity_id
_entity_poly.type
_entity_poly.pdbx_seq_one_letter_code
_entity_poly.pdbx_strand_id
1 'polypeptide(L)'
;MNTNPDSALLAKLAELMVEQNIELKKQTRELTQIRTQSVEQTNMLHVLGRIAMRETLIEVDRIIQSRQMTMMETVAAVAEGKSLGRWGDGEIKIMLQPEFDVTFQKYTPTLADDLRKLLLTYDDSSSSFLQAMPTVYTTRLWMGIWAETWHELKPLLESSKAQWGNTHVSRPIFFQRHGLAAVAAWRSVWQDKDVCIITGRGSRFDPIPELFDNVASIERIDSEPTDAYFTLEALKDRIGKRSDNNQVYLIALGPTGTVLAGHLASEAGGARHAIDIGHLVSSYRNVFKNGAQPEQLPVSV
;
A
#
# COMPACT_ATOMS: atom_id res chain seq x y z
N MET A 1 -19.65 -6.78 76.53
CA MET A 1 -19.91 -6.20 75.19
C MET A 1 -19.16 -7.06 74.18
N ASN A 2 -19.86 -7.95 73.49
CA ASN A 2 -19.27 -8.90 72.55
C ASN A 2 -19.09 -8.19 71.21
N THR A 3 -17.87 -7.74 70.89
CA THR A 3 -17.54 -7.26 69.54
C THR A 3 -17.54 -8.46 68.62
N ASN A 4 -18.54 -8.56 67.73
CA ASN A 4 -18.66 -9.63 66.76
C ASN A 4 -17.38 -9.64 65.87
N PRO A 5 -16.54 -10.69 65.92
CA PRO A 5 -15.25 -10.72 65.20
C PRO A 5 -15.39 -10.47 63.69
N ASP A 6 -16.53 -10.83 63.11
CA ASP A 6 -16.85 -10.56 61.70
C ASP A 6 -16.98 -9.06 61.39
N SER A 7 -17.46 -8.26 62.34
CA SER A 7 -17.59 -6.80 62.16
C SER A 7 -16.24 -6.09 62.16
N ALA A 8 -15.28 -6.56 62.94
CA ALA A 8 -13.93 -6.00 62.97
C ALA A 8 -13.15 -6.36 61.70
N LEU A 9 -13.33 -7.59 61.21
CA LEU A 9 -12.73 -8.05 59.96
C LEU A 9 -13.28 -7.27 58.74
N LEU A 10 -14.60 -7.05 58.68
CA LEU A 10 -15.24 -6.25 57.62
C LEU A 10 -14.77 -4.80 57.64
N ALA A 11 -14.63 -4.18 58.82
CA ALA A 11 -14.09 -2.83 58.94
C ALA A 11 -12.64 -2.76 58.43
N LYS A 12 -11.80 -3.75 58.77
CA LYS A 12 -10.42 -3.79 58.30
C LYS A 12 -10.31 -4.00 56.79
N LEU A 13 -11.17 -4.85 56.22
CA LEU A 13 -11.25 -5.04 54.77
C LEU A 13 -11.67 -3.74 54.05
N ALA A 14 -12.64 -3.00 54.59
CA ALA A 14 -13.06 -1.72 54.03
C ALA A 14 -11.93 -0.68 54.06
N GLU A 15 -11.16 -0.59 55.14
CA GLU A 15 -9.96 0.26 55.22
C GLU A 15 -8.93 -0.10 54.13
N LEU A 16 -8.59 -1.40 54.02
CA LEU A 16 -7.65 -1.88 53.00
C LEU A 16 -8.12 -1.58 51.58
N MET A 17 -9.42 -1.70 51.30
CA MET A 17 -10.00 -1.33 50.01
C MET A 17 -9.91 0.18 49.74
N VAL A 18 -10.06 1.03 50.76
CA VAL A 18 -9.88 2.48 50.62
C VAL A 18 -8.41 2.81 50.32
N GLU A 19 -7.47 2.22 51.07
CA GLU A 19 -6.03 2.38 50.84
C GLU A 19 -5.64 1.92 49.42
N GLN A 20 -6.12 0.75 49.00
CA GLN A 20 -5.91 0.23 47.65
C GLN A 20 -6.47 1.17 46.58
N ASN A 21 -7.68 1.71 46.78
CA ASN A 21 -8.28 2.66 45.82
C ASN A 21 -7.51 3.99 45.74
N ILE A 22 -6.93 4.45 46.84
CA ILE A 22 -6.06 5.64 46.85
C ILE A 22 -4.79 5.35 46.03
N GLU A 23 -4.16 4.20 46.25
CA GLU A 23 -2.95 3.81 45.52
C GLU A 23 -3.23 3.59 44.02
N LEU A 24 -4.34 2.94 43.66
CA LEU A 24 -4.76 2.78 42.26
C LEU A 24 -4.98 4.13 41.56
N LYS A 25 -5.59 5.11 42.25
CA LYS A 25 -5.76 6.47 41.72
C LYS A 25 -4.41 7.17 41.52
N LYS A 26 -3.45 6.97 42.43
CA LYS A 26 -2.09 7.51 42.31
C LYS A 26 -1.36 6.89 41.12
N GLN A 27 -1.36 5.56 41.01
CA GLN A 27 -0.78 4.83 39.87
C GLN A 27 -1.39 5.27 38.53
N THR A 28 -2.71 5.45 38.48
CA THR A 28 -3.40 5.94 37.27
C THR A 28 -2.92 7.33 36.86
N ARG A 29 -2.69 8.22 37.82
CA ARG A 29 -2.15 9.57 37.56
C ARG A 29 -0.70 9.50 37.06
N GLU A 30 0.15 8.69 37.68
CA GLU A 30 1.53 8.48 37.25
C GLU A 30 1.60 7.90 35.83
N LEU A 31 0.81 6.87 35.54
CA LEU A 31 0.70 6.29 34.19
C LEU A 31 0.22 7.30 33.15
N THR A 32 -0.74 8.16 33.53
CA THR A 32 -1.21 9.23 32.64
C THR A 32 -0.09 10.23 32.37
N GLN A 33 0.69 10.62 33.39
CA GLN A 33 1.81 11.53 33.24
C GLN A 33 2.92 10.93 32.36
N ILE A 34 3.30 9.67 32.58
CA ILE A 34 4.27 8.94 31.76
C ILE A 34 3.80 8.87 30.30
N ARG A 35 2.51 8.57 30.09
CA ARG A 35 1.93 8.53 28.74
C ARG A 35 2.02 9.89 28.05
N THR A 36 1.69 10.98 28.73
CA THR A 36 1.79 12.34 28.19
C THR A 36 3.25 12.66 27.83
N GLN A 37 4.20 12.40 28.72
CA GLN A 37 5.63 12.63 28.46
C GLN A 37 6.14 11.78 27.28
N SER A 38 5.70 10.52 27.18
CA SER A 38 6.06 9.64 26.05
C SER A 38 5.51 10.17 24.72
N VAL A 39 4.29 10.71 24.69
CA VAL A 39 3.71 11.36 23.51
C VAL A 39 4.51 12.61 23.14
N GLU A 40 4.85 13.46 24.12
CA GLU A 40 5.68 14.65 23.89
C GLU A 40 7.07 14.30 23.34
N GLN A 41 7.74 13.29 23.91
CA GLN A 41 9.02 12.78 23.42
C GLN A 41 8.91 12.26 21.99
N THR A 42 7.86 11.51 21.69
CA THR A 42 7.58 11.01 20.34
C THR A 42 7.40 12.17 19.36
N ASN A 43 6.62 13.19 19.73
CA ASN A 43 6.43 14.39 18.92
C ASN A 43 7.74 15.15 18.68
N MET A 44 8.58 15.27 19.71
CA MET A 44 9.90 15.90 19.58
C MET A 44 10.81 15.11 18.64
N LEU A 45 10.84 13.78 18.73
CA LEU A 45 11.58 12.91 17.80
C LEU A 45 11.09 13.08 16.36
N HIS A 46 9.78 13.27 16.15
CA HIS A 46 9.25 13.58 14.82
C HIS A 46 9.75 14.92 14.28
N VAL A 47 9.80 15.96 15.12
CA VAL A 47 10.34 17.27 14.73
C VAL A 47 11.82 17.15 14.38
N LEU A 48 12.62 16.52 15.25
CA LEU A 48 14.06 16.31 15.01
C LEU A 48 14.31 15.48 13.74
N GLY A 49 13.52 14.43 13.52
CA GLY A 49 13.58 13.61 12.33
C GLY A 49 13.32 14.42 11.05
N ARG A 50 12.32 15.31 11.06
CA ARG A 50 12.05 16.21 9.92
C ARG A 50 13.18 17.21 9.67
N ILE A 51 13.81 17.72 10.72
CA ILE A 51 14.97 18.62 10.61
C ILE A 51 16.15 17.86 10.00
N ALA A 52 16.46 16.67 10.52
CA ALA A 52 17.56 15.84 10.03
C ALA A 52 17.36 15.40 8.57
N MET A 53 16.11 15.08 8.19
CA MET A 53 15.74 14.64 6.84
C MET A 53 15.43 15.77 5.88
N ARG A 54 15.59 17.04 6.27
CA ARG A 54 15.10 18.19 5.49
C ARG A 54 15.64 18.21 4.07
N GLU A 55 16.94 18.03 3.89
CA GLU A 55 17.58 18.02 2.56
C GLU A 55 17.05 16.86 1.71
N THR A 56 16.99 15.65 2.28
CA THR A 56 16.39 14.49 1.61
C THR A 56 14.95 14.76 1.19
N LEU A 57 14.12 15.31 2.07
CA LEU A 57 12.71 15.60 1.75
C LEU A 57 12.57 16.65 0.63
N ILE A 58 13.45 17.65 0.58
CA ILE A 58 13.52 18.62 -0.53
C ILE A 58 13.89 17.92 -1.83
N GLU A 59 14.87 17.00 -1.80
CA GLU A 59 15.25 16.24 -2.97
C GLU A 59 14.14 15.31 -3.46
N VAL A 60 13.47 14.60 -2.54
CA VAL A 60 12.34 13.72 -2.86
C VAL A 60 11.22 14.53 -3.51
N ASP A 61 10.86 15.69 -2.96
CA ASP A 61 9.86 16.58 -3.53
C ASP A 61 10.26 17.05 -4.95
N ARG A 62 11.51 17.50 -5.10
CA ARG A 62 12.05 17.97 -6.39
C ARG A 62 12.07 16.87 -7.45
N ILE A 63 12.42 15.62 -7.11
CA ILE A 63 12.64 14.55 -8.09
C ILE A 63 11.35 13.77 -8.39
N ILE A 64 10.54 13.50 -7.37
CA ILE A 64 9.29 12.75 -7.52
C ILE A 64 8.11 13.71 -7.65
N GLN A 65 7.87 14.52 -6.63
CA GLN A 65 6.60 15.25 -6.50
C GLN A 65 6.39 16.29 -7.60
N SER A 66 7.45 16.97 -8.03
CA SER A 66 7.39 17.99 -9.09
C SER A 66 6.92 17.46 -10.45
N ARG A 67 7.04 16.14 -10.67
CA ARG A 67 6.64 15.44 -11.89
C ARG A 67 5.55 14.40 -11.64
N GLN A 68 5.00 14.35 -10.43
CA GLN A 68 3.99 13.37 -10.06
C GLN A 68 2.60 13.89 -10.37
N MET A 69 1.83 13.11 -11.10
CA MET A 69 0.40 13.30 -11.32
C MET A 69 -0.35 13.19 -10.00
N THR A 70 -1.42 13.96 -9.85
CA THR A 70 -2.37 13.76 -8.75
C THR A 70 -3.01 12.37 -8.85
N MET A 71 -3.65 11.91 -7.78
CA MET A 71 -4.35 10.62 -7.81
C MET A 71 -5.47 10.58 -8.86
N MET A 72 -6.22 11.68 -9.04
CA MET A 72 -7.27 11.76 -10.05
C MET A 72 -6.70 11.74 -11.47
N GLU A 73 -5.64 12.50 -11.74
CA GLU A 73 -4.97 12.50 -13.05
C GLU A 73 -4.36 11.12 -13.36
N THR A 74 -3.79 10.45 -12.35
CA THR A 74 -3.26 9.09 -12.50
C THR A 74 -4.36 8.13 -12.96
N VAL A 75 -5.52 8.14 -12.29
CA VAL A 75 -6.65 7.26 -12.68
C VAL A 75 -7.22 7.65 -14.04
N ALA A 76 -7.25 8.95 -14.37
CA ALA A 76 -7.69 9.42 -15.70
C ALA A 76 -6.78 8.89 -16.82
N ALA A 77 -5.45 8.97 -16.66
CA ALA A 77 -4.51 8.42 -17.64
C ALA A 77 -4.64 6.89 -17.80
N VAL A 78 -4.96 6.19 -16.71
CA VAL A 78 -5.27 4.75 -16.77
C VAL A 78 -6.58 4.51 -17.51
N ALA A 79 -7.61 5.32 -17.31
CA ALA A 79 -8.86 5.22 -18.07
C ALA A 79 -8.65 5.46 -19.59
N GLU A 80 -7.69 6.31 -19.95
CA GLU A 80 -7.25 6.57 -21.33
C GLU A 80 -6.40 5.44 -21.95
N GLY A 81 -6.11 4.38 -21.17
CA GLY A 81 -5.46 3.17 -21.67
C GLY A 81 -4.00 3.00 -21.23
N LYS A 82 -3.48 3.86 -20.34
CA LYS A 82 -2.17 3.60 -19.74
C LYS A 82 -2.25 2.45 -18.74
N SER A 83 -1.45 1.40 -18.98
CA SER A 83 -1.15 0.40 -17.97
C SER A 83 -0.47 1.04 -16.75
N LEU A 84 -0.55 0.41 -15.58
CA LEU A 84 -0.07 0.98 -14.33
C LEU A 84 0.76 -0.03 -13.53
N GLY A 85 1.97 0.35 -13.17
CA GLY A 85 2.77 -0.31 -12.14
C GLY A 85 3.03 0.64 -10.98
N ARG A 86 2.98 0.14 -9.75
CA ARG A 86 3.12 0.98 -8.56
C ARG A 86 4.32 0.54 -7.74
N TRP A 87 5.20 1.49 -7.42
CA TRP A 87 6.29 1.32 -6.47
C TRP A 87 5.84 1.86 -5.11
N GLY A 88 5.34 0.97 -4.25
CA GLY A 88 5.06 1.27 -2.85
C GLY A 88 6.29 1.11 -1.97
N ASP A 89 6.06 1.11 -0.66
CA ASP A 89 7.09 0.86 0.33
C ASP A 89 7.73 -0.53 0.16
N GLY A 90 6.91 -1.56 -0.10
CA GLY A 90 7.37 -2.93 -0.32
C GLY A 90 8.27 -3.06 -1.56
N GLU A 91 7.83 -2.55 -2.71
CA GLU A 91 8.58 -2.63 -3.96
C GLU A 91 9.90 -1.86 -3.88
N ILE A 92 9.90 -0.65 -3.30
CA ILE A 92 11.13 0.14 -3.12
C ILE A 92 12.12 -0.59 -2.23
N LYS A 93 11.66 -1.16 -1.11
CA LYS A 93 12.54 -1.87 -0.18
C LYS A 93 13.07 -3.17 -0.80
N ILE A 94 12.24 -3.99 -1.45
CA ILE A 94 12.72 -5.20 -2.14
C ILE A 94 13.75 -4.87 -3.22
N MET A 95 13.51 -3.81 -4.00
CA MET A 95 14.38 -3.41 -5.10
C MET A 95 15.79 -2.98 -4.64
N LEU A 96 15.89 -2.40 -3.43
CA LEU A 96 17.12 -1.71 -2.98
C LEU A 96 17.76 -2.32 -1.73
N GLN A 97 17.03 -3.13 -0.96
CA GLN A 97 17.53 -3.75 0.26
C GLN A 97 17.62 -5.27 0.05
N PRO A 98 18.83 -5.82 -0.17
CA PRO A 98 19.03 -7.26 -0.22
C PRO A 98 18.44 -7.95 1.02
N GLU A 99 17.81 -9.10 0.81
CA GLU A 99 17.24 -9.94 1.87
C GLU A 99 16.02 -9.32 2.60
N PHE A 100 15.48 -8.20 2.11
CA PHE A 100 14.23 -7.65 2.65
C PHE A 100 13.01 -8.38 2.10
N ASP A 101 12.34 -9.13 2.98
CA ASP A 101 11.06 -9.76 2.68
C ASP A 101 9.88 -8.83 3.00
N VAL A 102 8.88 -8.79 2.13
CA VAL A 102 7.55 -8.31 2.51
C VAL A 102 6.70 -9.49 2.98
N THR A 103 5.66 -9.23 3.76
CA THR A 103 4.87 -10.26 4.45
C THR A 103 4.37 -11.41 3.55
N PHE A 104 4.14 -11.14 2.27
CA PHE A 104 3.59 -12.08 1.30
C PHE A 104 4.52 -12.36 0.10
N GLN A 105 5.76 -11.86 0.11
CA GLN A 105 6.73 -12.10 -0.96
C GLN A 105 8.16 -12.01 -0.43
N LYS A 106 8.86 -13.14 -0.49
CA LYS A 106 10.29 -13.23 -0.21
C LYS A 106 11.12 -12.50 -1.24
N TYR A 107 12.23 -11.95 -0.79
CA TYR A 107 13.26 -11.37 -1.61
C TYR A 107 13.86 -12.42 -2.56
N THR A 108 14.08 -12.01 -3.80
CA THR A 108 15.04 -12.65 -4.70
C THR A 108 15.83 -11.57 -5.44
N PRO A 109 17.12 -11.82 -5.77
CA PRO A 109 17.88 -10.89 -6.60
C PRO A 109 17.19 -10.61 -7.94
N THR A 110 16.53 -11.62 -8.52
CA THR A 110 15.80 -11.50 -9.79
C THR A 110 14.58 -10.58 -9.69
N LEU A 111 13.82 -10.62 -8.60
CA LEU A 111 12.68 -9.73 -8.38
C LEU A 111 13.16 -8.28 -8.23
N ALA A 112 14.23 -8.05 -7.46
CA ALA A 112 14.82 -6.74 -7.30
C ALA A 112 15.32 -6.18 -8.65
N ASP A 113 16.00 -7.00 -9.43
CA ASP A 113 16.47 -6.64 -10.77
C ASP A 113 15.33 -6.34 -11.74
N ASP A 114 14.24 -7.11 -11.72
CA ASP A 114 13.09 -6.88 -12.60
C ASP A 114 12.37 -5.58 -12.24
N LEU A 115 12.18 -5.28 -10.95
CA LEU A 115 11.64 -4.00 -10.50
C LEU A 115 12.53 -2.83 -10.95
N ARG A 116 13.84 -2.97 -10.82
CA ARG A 116 14.82 -1.95 -11.26
C ARG A 116 14.80 -1.78 -12.77
N LYS A 117 14.77 -2.86 -13.54
CA LYS A 117 14.73 -2.82 -15.01
C LYS A 117 13.46 -2.15 -15.50
N LEU A 118 12.30 -2.47 -14.92
CA LEU A 118 11.04 -1.81 -15.28
C LEU A 118 11.12 -0.31 -15.05
N LEU A 119 11.72 0.11 -13.93
CA LEU A 119 11.90 1.52 -13.60
C LEU A 119 12.69 2.28 -14.68
N LEU A 120 13.73 1.64 -15.20
CA LEU A 120 14.63 2.19 -16.20
C LEU A 120 14.13 2.01 -17.65
N THR A 121 13.25 1.04 -17.91
CA THR A 121 12.78 0.73 -19.27
C THR A 121 11.68 1.71 -19.72
N TYR A 122 10.84 2.15 -18.79
CA TYR A 122 9.71 3.03 -19.07
C TYR A 122 9.99 4.48 -18.65
N ASP A 123 11.19 4.97 -18.95
CA ASP A 123 11.71 6.26 -18.47
C ASP A 123 11.27 7.48 -19.32
N ASP A 124 10.34 7.29 -20.25
CA ASP A 124 9.75 8.32 -21.10
C ASP A 124 8.22 8.45 -20.92
N SER A 125 7.72 9.67 -21.09
CA SER A 125 6.31 10.03 -20.90
C SER A 125 5.37 9.49 -21.98
N SER A 126 5.91 9.09 -23.14
CA SER A 126 5.15 8.44 -24.23
C SER A 126 4.81 6.97 -23.95
N SER A 127 5.39 6.38 -22.89
CA SER A 127 5.13 5.00 -22.48
C SER A 127 3.64 4.72 -22.27
N SER A 128 3.20 3.56 -22.78
CA SER A 128 1.90 2.96 -22.48
C SER A 128 1.81 2.42 -21.05
N PHE A 129 2.95 2.29 -20.36
CA PHE A 129 3.06 1.89 -18.96
C PHE A 129 3.42 3.08 -18.07
N LEU A 130 2.47 3.52 -17.25
CA LEU A 130 2.63 4.55 -16.26
C LEU A 130 3.24 3.98 -14.97
N GLN A 131 4.37 4.55 -14.59
CA GLN A 131 5.05 4.19 -13.36
C GLN A 131 4.59 5.10 -12.22
N ALA A 132 4.07 4.52 -11.14
CA ALA A 132 3.53 5.29 -10.03
C ALA A 132 4.42 5.24 -8.79
N MET A 133 4.75 6.42 -8.26
CA MET A 133 5.60 6.62 -7.09
C MET A 133 4.77 7.07 -5.89
N PRO A 134 5.27 6.94 -4.66
CA PRO A 134 4.59 7.48 -3.48
C PRO A 134 4.67 8.99 -3.43
N THR A 135 3.65 9.62 -2.85
CA THR A 135 3.70 11.03 -2.48
C THR A 135 4.65 11.21 -1.31
N VAL A 136 5.28 12.38 -1.22
CA VAL A 136 6.16 12.71 -0.09
C VAL A 136 5.34 12.84 1.19
N TYR A 137 5.34 11.77 1.99
CA TYR A 137 4.80 11.81 3.34
C TYR A 137 5.91 11.89 4.37
N THR A 138 5.67 12.70 5.40
CA THR A 138 6.55 12.82 6.58
C THR A 138 6.05 11.94 7.73
N THR A 139 5.40 10.82 7.43
CA THR A 139 5.05 9.83 8.44
C THR A 139 6.29 9.03 8.83
N ARG A 140 6.28 8.38 10.00
CA ARG A 140 7.41 7.56 10.46
C ARG A 140 7.86 6.55 9.41
N LEU A 141 6.90 5.85 8.80
CA LEU A 141 7.17 4.83 7.78
C LEU A 141 7.94 5.42 6.59
N TRP A 142 7.40 6.48 5.97
CA TRP A 142 8.00 7.07 4.77
C TRP A 142 9.32 7.78 5.05
N MET A 143 9.46 8.47 6.18
CA MET A 143 10.76 9.03 6.57
C MET A 143 11.82 7.95 6.74
N GLY A 144 11.47 6.79 7.32
CA GLY A 144 12.36 5.65 7.43
C GLY A 144 12.76 5.09 6.06
N ILE A 145 11.80 4.89 5.16
CA ILE A 145 12.06 4.43 3.79
C ILE A 145 13.02 5.38 3.09
N TRP A 146 12.76 6.70 3.12
CA TRP A 146 13.65 7.69 2.51
C TRP A 146 15.04 7.70 3.15
N ALA A 147 15.13 7.62 4.47
CA ALA A 147 16.43 7.57 5.15
C ALA A 147 17.25 6.34 4.73
N GLU A 148 16.58 5.19 4.57
CA GLU A 148 17.23 3.92 4.24
C GLU A 148 17.58 3.80 2.76
N THR A 149 16.73 4.28 1.84
CA THR A 149 16.82 3.91 0.41
C THR A 149 17.17 5.07 -0.52
N TRP A 150 17.06 6.33 -0.07
CA TRP A 150 17.14 7.47 -0.98
C TRP A 150 18.48 7.59 -1.71
N HIS A 151 19.59 7.24 -1.03
CA HIS A 151 20.92 7.29 -1.62
C HIS A 151 21.08 6.42 -2.88
N GLU A 152 20.34 5.31 -2.98
CA GLU A 152 20.31 4.44 -4.17
C GLU A 152 19.15 4.75 -5.10
N LEU A 153 18.00 5.16 -4.57
CA LEU A 153 16.81 5.47 -5.36
C LEU A 153 17.00 6.76 -6.17
N LYS A 154 17.60 7.79 -5.56
CA LYS A 154 17.81 9.12 -6.17
C LYS A 154 18.46 9.05 -7.55
N PRO A 155 19.64 8.42 -7.75
CA PRO A 155 20.28 8.40 -9.07
C PRO A 155 19.42 7.70 -10.14
N LEU A 156 18.63 6.69 -9.78
CA LEU A 156 17.72 6.01 -10.72
C LEU A 156 16.61 6.93 -11.20
N LEU A 157 16.02 7.68 -10.27
CA LEU A 157 14.92 8.59 -10.60
C LEU A 157 15.42 9.87 -11.28
N GLU A 158 16.60 10.37 -10.92
CA GLU A 158 17.21 11.54 -11.57
C GLU A 158 17.55 11.27 -13.04
N SER A 159 17.92 10.03 -13.39
CA SER A 159 18.15 9.65 -14.80
C SER A 159 16.87 9.56 -15.63
N SER A 160 15.71 9.38 -14.99
CA SER A 160 14.43 9.23 -15.68
C SER A 160 13.82 10.58 -16.09
N LYS A 161 13.16 10.57 -17.25
CA LYS A 161 12.38 11.70 -17.78
C LYS A 161 10.87 11.45 -17.69
N ALA A 162 10.46 10.32 -17.12
CA ALA A 162 9.07 9.94 -17.01
C ALA A 162 8.30 10.89 -16.08
N GLN A 163 7.04 11.12 -16.43
CA GLN A 163 6.05 11.61 -15.48
C GLN A 163 5.58 10.46 -14.59
N TRP A 164 5.43 10.70 -13.29
CA TRP A 164 5.08 9.65 -12.33
C TRP A 164 3.57 9.64 -12.06
N GLY A 165 2.95 8.47 -12.08
CA GLY A 165 1.66 8.27 -11.44
C GLY A 165 1.77 8.33 -9.91
N ASN A 166 0.63 8.22 -9.24
CA ASN A 166 0.56 8.20 -7.78
C ASN A 166 0.21 6.80 -7.24
N THR A 167 1.08 6.19 -6.43
CA THR A 167 0.86 4.83 -5.90
C THR A 167 -0.37 4.74 -4.98
N HIS A 168 -0.83 5.87 -4.43
CA HIS A 168 -1.90 5.93 -3.44
C HIS A 168 -3.31 5.83 -4.05
N VAL A 169 -3.44 5.73 -5.38
CA VAL A 169 -4.72 5.55 -6.07
C VAL A 169 -5.48 4.28 -5.64
N SER A 170 -4.78 3.27 -5.11
CA SER A 170 -5.37 2.03 -4.57
C SER A 170 -5.47 2.00 -3.04
N ARG A 171 -5.17 3.11 -2.36
CA ARG A 171 -5.08 3.21 -0.89
C ARG A 171 -6.25 4.00 -0.29
N PRO A 172 -6.55 3.84 1.02
CA PRO A 172 -7.70 4.50 1.64
C PRO A 172 -7.71 6.02 1.46
N ILE A 173 -6.53 6.64 1.40
CA ILE A 173 -6.41 8.09 1.25
C ILE A 173 -7.06 8.63 -0.04
N PHE A 174 -7.11 7.85 -1.12
CA PHE A 174 -7.77 8.28 -2.35
C PHE A 174 -9.28 8.47 -2.13
N PHE A 175 -9.93 7.47 -1.53
CA PHE A 175 -11.35 7.53 -1.18
C PHE A 175 -11.64 8.53 -0.06
N GLN A 176 -10.75 8.67 0.93
CA GLN A 176 -10.91 9.68 2.00
C GLN A 176 -10.90 11.11 1.45
N ARG A 177 -10.06 11.38 0.44
CA ARG A 177 -9.94 12.72 -0.15
C ARG A 177 -11.00 13.03 -1.19
N HIS A 178 -11.40 12.04 -1.98
CA HIS A 178 -12.26 12.28 -3.16
C HIS A 178 -13.64 11.61 -3.08
N GLY A 179 -13.91 10.80 -2.05
CA GLY A 179 -15.22 10.18 -1.82
C GLY A 179 -15.72 9.41 -3.05
N LEU A 180 -16.96 9.69 -3.45
CA LEU A 180 -17.59 9.06 -4.61
C LEU A 180 -16.94 9.45 -5.95
N ALA A 181 -16.21 10.57 -6.02
CA ALA A 181 -15.49 10.93 -7.24
C ALA A 181 -14.34 9.96 -7.54
N ALA A 182 -13.66 9.43 -6.49
CA ALA A 182 -12.67 8.36 -6.65
C ALA A 182 -13.31 7.06 -7.14
N VAL A 183 -14.52 6.74 -6.65
CA VAL A 183 -15.28 5.57 -7.11
C VAL A 183 -15.64 5.70 -8.58
N ALA A 184 -16.19 6.84 -8.99
CA ALA A 184 -16.53 7.13 -10.37
C ALA A 184 -15.31 7.10 -11.30
N ALA A 185 -14.18 7.67 -10.87
CA ALA A 185 -12.92 7.65 -11.63
C ALA A 185 -12.40 6.24 -11.86
N TRP A 186 -12.43 5.37 -10.84
CA TRP A 186 -12.03 3.97 -11.03
C TRP A 186 -13.01 3.22 -11.94
N ARG A 187 -14.31 3.43 -11.76
CA ARG A 187 -15.35 2.80 -12.59
C ARG A 187 -15.23 3.14 -14.07
N SER A 188 -14.76 4.33 -14.43
CA SER A 188 -14.58 4.69 -15.85
C SER A 188 -13.46 3.91 -16.54
N VAL A 189 -12.51 3.34 -15.79
CA VAL A 189 -11.41 2.53 -16.35
C VAL A 189 -11.94 1.26 -17.03
N TRP A 190 -12.97 0.64 -16.47
CA TRP A 190 -13.52 -0.66 -16.89
C TRP A 190 -15.01 -0.62 -17.25
N GLN A 191 -15.59 0.57 -17.43
CA GLN A 191 -16.97 0.74 -17.89
C GLN A 191 -17.22 -0.03 -19.19
N ASP A 192 -18.16 -0.98 -19.16
CA ASP A 192 -18.56 -1.85 -20.26
C ASP A 192 -17.40 -2.65 -20.90
N LYS A 193 -16.32 -2.88 -20.15
CA LYS A 193 -15.17 -3.70 -20.60
C LYS A 193 -15.20 -5.08 -19.98
N ASP A 194 -14.61 -6.04 -20.69
CA ASP A 194 -14.27 -7.34 -20.11
C ASP A 194 -13.06 -7.16 -19.18
N VAL A 195 -13.16 -7.70 -17.96
CA VAL A 195 -12.14 -7.55 -16.93
C VAL A 195 -11.58 -8.92 -16.56
N CYS A 196 -10.25 -9.03 -16.55
CA CYS A 196 -9.55 -10.20 -16.03
C CYS A 196 -8.84 -9.84 -14.72
N ILE A 197 -9.33 -10.39 -13.61
CA ILE A 197 -8.73 -10.22 -12.28
C ILE A 197 -7.63 -11.26 -12.09
N ILE A 198 -6.42 -10.81 -11.75
CA ILE A 198 -5.28 -11.66 -11.42
C ILE A 198 -4.89 -11.41 -9.97
N THR A 199 -5.03 -12.42 -9.12
CA THR A 199 -4.71 -12.28 -7.69
C THR A 199 -4.35 -13.62 -7.07
N GLY A 200 -3.85 -13.61 -5.83
CA GLY A 200 -3.53 -14.84 -5.10
C GLY A 200 -4.78 -15.64 -4.75
N ARG A 201 -4.65 -16.97 -4.66
CA ARG A 201 -5.71 -17.84 -4.13
C ARG A 201 -6.14 -17.34 -2.74
N GLY A 202 -7.45 -17.27 -2.49
CA GLY A 202 -7.98 -16.76 -1.22
C GLY A 202 -7.70 -15.29 -0.95
N SER A 203 -7.18 -14.53 -1.93
CA SER A 203 -6.95 -13.09 -1.82
C SER A 203 -8.19 -12.32 -1.38
N ARG A 204 -7.94 -11.20 -0.71
CA ARG A 204 -8.96 -10.24 -0.27
C ARG A 204 -9.58 -9.44 -1.42
N PHE A 205 -9.02 -9.58 -2.63
CA PHE A 205 -9.59 -8.99 -3.83
C PHE A 205 -10.79 -9.81 -4.27
N ASP A 206 -11.97 -9.30 -3.91
CA ASP A 206 -13.26 -9.80 -4.31
C ASP A 206 -14.04 -8.65 -4.95
N PRO A 207 -14.42 -8.73 -6.24
CA PRO A 207 -15.08 -7.62 -6.93
C PRO A 207 -16.43 -7.32 -6.27
N ILE A 208 -16.57 -6.10 -5.74
CA ILE A 208 -17.81 -5.62 -5.13
C ILE A 208 -18.65 -4.82 -6.15
N PRO A 209 -19.98 -4.89 -6.09
CA PRO A 209 -20.86 -4.16 -7.01
C PRO A 209 -20.55 -2.66 -7.08
N GLU A 210 -20.26 -2.03 -5.94
CA GLU A 210 -20.01 -0.58 -5.89
C GLU A 210 -18.81 -0.13 -6.76
N LEU A 211 -17.86 -1.03 -7.04
CA LEU A 211 -16.74 -0.77 -7.93
C LEU A 211 -16.88 -1.43 -9.31
N PHE A 212 -17.59 -2.56 -9.43
CA PHE A 212 -17.50 -3.43 -10.60
C PHE A 212 -18.84 -3.83 -11.23
N ASP A 213 -19.99 -3.33 -10.78
CA ASP A 213 -21.29 -3.65 -11.43
C ASP A 213 -21.49 -3.00 -12.82
N ASN A 214 -20.52 -2.23 -13.30
CA ASN A 214 -20.50 -1.61 -14.63
C ASN A 214 -19.51 -2.26 -15.61
N VAL A 215 -18.94 -3.41 -15.27
CA VAL A 215 -18.13 -4.20 -16.21
C VAL A 215 -19.03 -5.02 -17.12
N ALA A 216 -18.55 -5.37 -18.33
CA ALA A 216 -19.28 -6.27 -19.23
C ALA A 216 -19.21 -7.72 -18.74
N SER A 217 -18.02 -8.16 -18.33
CA SER A 217 -17.80 -9.48 -17.75
C SER A 217 -16.59 -9.46 -16.82
N ILE A 218 -16.54 -10.42 -15.90
CA ILE A 218 -15.39 -10.66 -15.02
C ILE A 218 -14.92 -12.08 -15.19
N GLU A 219 -13.64 -12.22 -15.53
CA GLU A 219 -12.90 -13.46 -15.40
C GLU A 219 -11.86 -13.35 -14.29
N ARG A 220 -11.43 -14.50 -13.75
CA ARG A 220 -10.45 -14.56 -12.67
C ARG A 220 -9.37 -15.60 -12.96
N ILE A 221 -8.12 -15.19 -12.79
CA ILE A 221 -6.94 -16.05 -12.79
C ILE A 221 -6.33 -16.03 -11.40
N ASP A 222 -6.36 -17.17 -10.72
CA ASP A 222 -5.67 -17.33 -9.45
C ASP A 222 -4.18 -17.68 -9.65
N SER A 223 -3.36 -17.02 -8.84
CA SER A 223 -1.93 -17.26 -8.64
C SER A 223 -1.66 -17.74 -7.21
N GLU A 224 -0.40 -17.94 -6.84
CA GLU A 224 -0.03 -18.26 -5.47
C GLU A 224 -0.41 -17.12 -4.50
N PRO A 225 -0.88 -17.45 -3.28
CA PRO A 225 -1.28 -16.45 -2.28
C PRO A 225 -0.09 -15.67 -1.71
N THR A 226 1.07 -16.31 -1.66
CA THR A 226 2.35 -15.76 -1.21
C THR A 226 3.46 -16.21 -2.15
N ASP A 227 4.53 -15.44 -2.20
CA ASP A 227 5.71 -15.73 -3.01
C ASP A 227 5.41 -15.98 -4.50
N ALA A 228 4.38 -15.29 -5.01
CA ALA A 228 3.86 -15.46 -6.37
C ALA A 228 4.91 -15.21 -7.45
N TYR A 229 5.97 -14.45 -7.15
CA TYR A 229 7.07 -14.22 -8.07
C TYR A 229 7.77 -15.53 -8.49
N PHE A 230 7.87 -16.54 -7.61
CA PHE A 230 8.51 -17.82 -7.97
C PHE A 230 7.76 -18.59 -9.07
N THR A 231 6.49 -18.26 -9.31
CA THR A 231 5.65 -18.88 -10.36
C THR A 231 5.28 -17.91 -11.48
N LEU A 232 5.92 -16.75 -11.52
CA LEU A 232 5.59 -15.66 -12.46
C LEU A 232 5.67 -16.11 -13.93
N GLU A 233 6.69 -16.86 -14.33
CA GLU A 233 6.82 -17.30 -15.73
C GLU A 233 5.68 -18.22 -16.16
N ALA A 234 5.29 -19.18 -15.31
CA ALA A 234 4.14 -20.03 -15.57
C ALA A 234 2.82 -19.23 -15.64
N LEU A 235 2.70 -18.16 -14.83
CA LEU A 235 1.57 -17.25 -14.90
C LEU A 235 1.56 -16.43 -16.21
N LYS A 236 2.70 -15.90 -16.63
CA LYS A 236 2.86 -15.18 -17.92
C LYS A 236 2.45 -16.09 -19.09
N ASP A 237 2.91 -17.33 -19.11
CA ASP A 237 2.56 -18.31 -20.15
C ASP A 237 1.04 -18.60 -20.22
N ARG A 238 0.40 -18.74 -19.04
CA ARG A 238 -1.06 -18.97 -18.95
C ARG A 238 -1.85 -17.78 -19.52
N ILE A 239 -1.40 -16.56 -19.24
CA ILE A 239 -2.06 -15.33 -19.74
C ILE A 239 -1.74 -15.14 -21.23
N GLY A 240 -0.50 -15.39 -21.66
CA GLY A 240 -0.04 -15.27 -23.05
C GLY A 240 -0.82 -16.11 -24.06
N LYS A 241 -1.36 -17.26 -23.64
CA LYS A 241 -2.18 -18.15 -24.48
C LYS A 241 -3.60 -17.63 -24.78
N ARG A 242 -3.99 -16.49 -24.20
CA ARG A 242 -5.31 -15.88 -24.38
C ARG A 242 -5.26 -14.84 -25.50
N SER A 243 -6.27 -14.87 -26.39
CA SER A 243 -6.38 -14.03 -27.58
C SER A 243 -7.15 -12.72 -27.37
N ASP A 244 -7.46 -12.36 -26.12
CA ASP A 244 -8.42 -11.28 -25.84
C ASP A 244 -7.74 -9.92 -25.74
N ASN A 245 -7.77 -9.19 -26.85
CA ASN A 245 -7.18 -7.85 -26.97
C ASN A 245 -8.04 -6.72 -26.37
N ASN A 246 -9.28 -6.99 -25.95
CA ASN A 246 -10.20 -5.97 -25.41
C ASN A 246 -10.43 -6.09 -23.88
N GLN A 247 -9.53 -6.76 -23.18
CA GLN A 247 -9.61 -6.98 -21.73
C GLN A 247 -8.77 -5.97 -20.94
N VAL A 248 -9.29 -5.55 -19.80
CA VAL A 248 -8.51 -4.85 -18.76
C VAL A 248 -8.05 -5.87 -17.72
N TYR A 249 -6.73 -5.98 -17.54
CA TYR A 249 -6.13 -6.89 -16.57
C TYR A 249 -5.91 -6.16 -15.25
N LEU A 250 -6.64 -6.55 -14.20
CA LEU A 250 -6.55 -5.96 -12.86
C LEU A 250 -5.75 -6.88 -11.95
N ILE A 251 -4.60 -6.42 -11.48
CA ILE A 251 -3.62 -7.25 -10.80
C ILE A 251 -3.50 -6.83 -9.33
N ALA A 252 -3.76 -7.76 -8.42
CA ALA A 252 -3.58 -7.58 -6.98
C ALA A 252 -2.68 -8.70 -6.44
N LEU A 253 -1.37 -8.54 -6.65
CA LEU A 253 -0.37 -9.60 -6.42
C LEU A 253 0.96 -9.07 -5.86
N GLY A 254 0.93 -7.96 -5.11
CA GLY A 254 2.13 -7.40 -4.49
C GLY A 254 3.22 -6.97 -5.49
N PRO A 255 4.51 -7.11 -5.14
CA PRO A 255 5.63 -6.83 -6.04
C PRO A 255 5.57 -7.61 -7.36
N THR A 256 5.09 -8.86 -7.33
CA THR A 256 4.84 -9.65 -8.53
C THR A 256 3.83 -8.98 -9.45
N GLY A 257 2.83 -8.30 -8.87
CA GLY A 257 1.83 -7.56 -9.62
C GLY A 257 2.41 -6.40 -10.41
N THR A 258 3.32 -5.63 -9.81
CA THR A 258 4.06 -4.56 -10.50
C THR A 258 4.87 -5.11 -11.66
N VAL A 259 5.59 -6.22 -11.46
CA VAL A 259 6.39 -6.85 -12.52
C VAL A 259 5.50 -7.39 -13.64
N LEU A 260 4.40 -8.06 -13.30
CA LEU A 260 3.46 -8.61 -14.26
C LEU A 260 2.77 -7.51 -15.08
N ALA A 261 2.35 -6.41 -14.45
CA ALA A 261 1.74 -5.28 -15.14
C ALA A 261 2.68 -4.70 -16.20
N GLY A 262 3.96 -4.51 -15.84
CA GLY A 262 4.99 -4.04 -16.78
C GLY A 262 5.22 -5.01 -17.93
N HIS A 263 5.32 -6.32 -17.64
CA HIS A 263 5.46 -7.32 -18.69
C HIS A 263 4.28 -7.32 -19.65
N LEU A 264 3.03 -7.37 -19.15
CA LEU A 264 1.82 -7.41 -19.99
C LEU A 264 1.67 -6.14 -20.84
N ALA A 265 2.10 -4.99 -20.34
CA ALA A 265 2.10 -3.73 -21.09
C ALA A 265 3.17 -3.67 -22.20
N SER A 266 4.24 -4.47 -22.09
CA SER A 266 5.29 -4.55 -23.12
C SER A 266 4.79 -5.26 -24.38
N GLU A 267 5.50 -5.06 -25.50
CA GLU A 267 5.25 -5.81 -26.75
C GLU A 267 5.32 -7.33 -26.53
N ALA A 268 6.30 -7.80 -25.73
CA ALA A 268 6.46 -9.20 -25.40
C ALA A 268 5.28 -9.78 -24.60
N GLY A 269 4.59 -8.95 -23.82
CA GLY A 269 3.38 -9.34 -23.08
C GLY A 269 2.07 -9.10 -23.84
N GLY A 270 2.15 -8.62 -25.09
CA GLY A 270 1.01 -8.40 -25.98
C GLY A 270 0.41 -7.00 -25.95
N ALA A 271 1.14 -6.00 -25.42
CA ALA A 271 0.69 -4.60 -25.32
C ALA A 271 -0.69 -4.46 -24.64
N ARG A 272 -0.91 -5.24 -23.58
CA ARG A 272 -2.19 -5.33 -22.86
C ARG A 272 -2.35 -4.18 -21.87
N HIS A 273 -3.61 -3.79 -21.66
CA HIS A 273 -3.96 -2.82 -20.62
C HIS A 273 -3.97 -3.52 -19.24
N ALA A 274 -2.86 -3.40 -18.51
CA ALA A 274 -2.61 -4.09 -17.26
C ALA A 274 -2.36 -3.11 -16.12
N ILE A 275 -3.11 -3.27 -15.03
CA ILE A 275 -3.20 -2.30 -13.94
C ILE A 275 -2.91 -3.03 -12.64
N ASP A 276 -1.79 -2.70 -12.00
CA ASP A 276 -1.58 -3.06 -10.60
C ASP A 276 -2.54 -2.25 -9.72
N ILE A 277 -3.60 -2.92 -9.26
CA ILE A 277 -4.70 -2.33 -8.50
C ILE A 277 -4.57 -2.58 -6.98
N GLY A 278 -3.61 -3.40 -6.56
CA GLY A 278 -3.26 -3.66 -5.17
C GLY A 278 -4.45 -3.79 -4.21
N HIS A 279 -4.51 -2.91 -3.22
CA HIS A 279 -5.50 -2.97 -2.13
C HIS A 279 -6.82 -2.24 -2.42
N LEU A 280 -7.16 -1.90 -3.66
CA LEU A 280 -8.29 -1.01 -3.99
C LEU A 280 -9.62 -1.38 -3.28
N VAL A 281 -10.04 -2.64 -3.38
CA VAL A 281 -11.29 -3.11 -2.76
C VAL A 281 -11.24 -2.99 -1.23
N SER A 282 -10.12 -3.40 -0.62
CA SER A 282 -9.94 -3.30 0.84
C SER A 282 -9.94 -1.83 1.29
N SER A 283 -9.34 -0.95 0.49
CA SER A 283 -9.32 0.49 0.73
C SER A 283 -10.71 1.11 0.65
N TYR A 284 -11.53 0.69 -0.32
CA TYR A 284 -12.93 1.11 -0.39
C TYR A 284 -13.70 0.66 0.86
N ARG A 285 -13.59 -0.63 1.24
CA ARG A 285 -14.27 -1.18 2.41
C ARG A 285 -13.86 -0.48 3.70
N ASN A 286 -12.58 -0.14 3.85
CA ASN A 286 -12.09 0.62 4.99
C ASN A 286 -12.81 1.97 5.14
N VAL A 287 -12.92 2.72 4.04
CA VAL A 287 -13.43 4.10 4.07
C VAL A 287 -14.96 4.16 4.12
N PHE A 288 -15.65 3.34 3.33
CA PHE A 288 -17.10 3.43 3.17
C PHE A 288 -17.89 2.44 4.01
N LYS A 289 -17.25 1.37 4.52
CA LYS A 289 -17.92 0.27 5.24
C LYS A 289 -17.31 0.01 6.62
N ASN A 290 -16.49 0.93 7.14
CA ASN A 290 -15.77 0.78 8.42
C ASN A 290 -14.95 -0.52 8.52
N GLY A 291 -14.44 -1.03 7.39
CA GLY A 291 -13.55 -2.18 7.38
C GLY A 291 -12.20 -1.86 8.03
N ALA A 292 -11.44 -2.90 8.40
CA ALA A 292 -10.07 -2.73 8.88
C ALA A 292 -9.15 -2.11 7.81
N GLN A 293 -8.04 -1.53 8.22
CA GLN A 293 -7.00 -1.09 7.27
C GLN A 293 -6.48 -2.30 6.48
N PRO A 294 -6.17 -2.16 5.18
CA PRO A 294 -5.69 -3.29 4.39
C PRO A 294 -4.50 -4.02 5.01
N GLU A 295 -3.59 -3.30 5.67
CA GLU A 295 -2.38 -3.87 6.28
C GLU A 295 -2.65 -4.64 7.57
N GLN A 296 -3.84 -4.49 8.17
CA GLN A 296 -4.26 -5.17 9.41
C GLN A 296 -5.00 -6.47 9.16
N LEU A 297 -5.43 -6.72 7.93
CA LEU A 297 -6.13 -7.95 7.57
C LEU A 297 -5.14 -9.13 7.53
N PRO A 298 -5.56 -10.37 7.83
CA PRO A 298 -4.70 -11.55 7.78
C PRO A 298 -4.30 -11.89 6.34
N VAL A 299 -3.04 -12.28 6.11
CA VAL A 299 -2.56 -12.72 4.79
C VAL A 299 -3.24 -14.05 4.45
N SER A 300 -3.66 -14.18 3.19
CA SER A 300 -4.24 -15.41 2.67
C SER A 300 -3.18 -16.51 2.69
N VAL A 301 -3.54 -17.70 3.16
CA VAL A 301 -2.64 -18.86 3.29
C VAL A 301 -2.98 -19.90 2.23
#